data_AF-A0A1B1NNW7-F1
#
_entry.id   AF-A0A1B1NNW7-F1
#
_cell.length_a   1.000
_cell.length_b   1.000
_cell.length_c   1.000
_cell.angle_alpha   90.00
_cell.angle_beta   90.00
_cell.angle_gamma   90.00
#
_symmetry.space_group_name_H-M   'P 1'
#
loop_
_entity.id
_entity.type
_entity.pdbx_description
1 polymer ?
#
loop_
_entity_poly.entity_id
_entity_poly.type
_entity_poly.pdbx_seq_one_letter_code
_entity_poly.pdbx_strand_id
1 'polypeptide(L)'
;MNFKKNVVAVVLASSMMFGCSAFSDNASVDYDQQLVVGNELSVRATDEYQFSKIKEGELVRTTVNTAFLIAKPMYEDYIKSAENQPEVKQFLAYTQNMSEEEREAAFNQLDDESKAKVKQYVESSAFESVLAGLGDASKAALSAASKFDEEKLLGLVTDSNSGLGFKDIMQEQSLYELTGEQIMFMNDSVISAYQTAKQLSALTNAQ
;
A
#
# COMPACT_ATOMS: atom_id res chain seq x y z
N MET A 1 22.70 -2.06 -18.96
CA MET A 1 23.59 -2.65 -17.94
C MET A 1 22.71 -3.28 -16.88
N ASN A 2 22.92 -4.57 -16.61
CA ASN A 2 22.21 -5.33 -15.59
C ASN A 2 22.66 -4.89 -14.19
N PHE A 3 21.74 -4.48 -13.33
CA PHE A 3 21.95 -4.50 -11.88
C PHE A 3 21.13 -5.65 -11.29
N LYS A 4 21.84 -6.73 -10.95
CA LYS A 4 21.32 -7.87 -10.18
C LYS A 4 21.80 -7.73 -8.73
N LYS A 5 20.85 -7.86 -7.80
CA LYS A 5 20.90 -8.54 -6.49
C LYS A 5 21.76 -7.93 -5.37
N ASN A 6 21.12 -7.57 -4.25
CA ASN A 6 21.11 -8.32 -2.98
C ASN A 6 20.50 -7.48 -1.84
N VAL A 7 20.08 -8.18 -0.77
CA VAL A 7 19.60 -7.72 0.56
C VAL A 7 18.06 -7.73 0.66
N VAL A 8 17.39 -8.58 1.45
CA VAL A 8 17.76 -9.67 2.37
C VAL A 8 16.52 -10.59 2.45
N ALA A 9 16.72 -11.89 2.26
CA ALA A 9 15.73 -12.90 2.62
C ALA A 9 15.95 -13.24 4.10
N VAL A 10 15.06 -12.78 4.99
CA VAL A 10 15.02 -13.26 6.38
C VAL A 10 14.05 -14.43 6.45
N VAL A 11 14.62 -15.58 6.76
CA VAL A 11 13.92 -16.81 7.12
C VAL A 11 13.17 -16.58 8.44
N LEU A 12 11.84 -16.64 8.40
CA LEU A 12 11.02 -16.97 9.56
C LEU A 12 10.20 -18.24 9.25
N ALA A 13 10.94 -19.32 9.03
CA ALA A 13 10.40 -20.67 9.16
C ALA A 13 10.72 -21.18 10.58
N SER A 14 9.82 -20.96 11.53
CA SER A 14 9.69 -21.83 12.69
C SER A 14 8.40 -21.57 13.47
N SER A 15 7.50 -22.57 13.36
CA SER A 15 6.46 -22.99 14.30
C SER A 15 5.26 -22.07 14.54
N MET A 16 4.14 -22.33 13.85
CA MET A 16 3.03 -23.08 14.48
C MET A 16 2.42 -24.03 13.44
N MET A 17 2.54 -25.32 13.72
CA MET A 17 1.89 -26.39 12.97
C MET A 17 0.39 -26.35 13.26
N PHE A 18 -0.42 -25.88 12.31
CA PHE A 18 -1.73 -26.46 11.97
C PHE A 18 -2.02 -26.14 10.49
N GLY A 19 -2.14 -27.20 9.66
CA GLY A 19 -2.74 -27.12 8.33
C GLY A 19 -1.84 -26.69 7.15
N CYS A 20 -0.96 -27.59 6.69
CA CYS A 20 -0.28 -27.44 5.40
C CYS A 20 -1.16 -27.98 4.26
N SER A 21 -1.67 -27.10 3.39
CA SER A 21 -1.74 -27.38 1.95
C SER A 21 -2.10 -26.14 1.15
N ALA A 22 -1.31 -25.87 0.11
CA ALA A 22 -1.63 -25.02 -1.04
C ALA A 22 -1.67 -23.50 -0.81
N PHE A 23 -0.53 -22.91 -0.44
CA PHE A 23 -0.34 -21.49 -0.66
C PHE A 23 0.75 -21.30 -1.73
N SER A 24 0.27 -20.97 -2.92
CA SER A 24 1.07 -20.72 -4.13
C SER A 24 1.89 -19.42 -4.01
N ASP A 25 2.85 -19.26 -4.91
CA ASP A 25 3.98 -18.31 -5.01
C ASP A 25 3.70 -16.78 -4.85
N ASN A 26 2.54 -16.36 -4.36
CA ASN A 26 2.29 -14.98 -3.93
C ASN A 26 2.75 -14.82 -2.47
N ALA A 27 3.85 -14.09 -2.27
CA ALA A 27 4.34 -13.77 -0.95
C ALA A 27 3.28 -12.96 -0.17
N SER A 28 2.90 -13.45 1.02
CA SER A 28 2.05 -12.73 1.97
C SER A 28 2.62 -11.33 2.22
N VAL A 29 1.75 -10.33 2.38
CA VAL A 29 2.16 -9.00 2.81
C VAL A 29 2.78 -9.08 4.20
N ASP A 30 3.96 -8.48 4.36
CA ASP A 30 4.58 -8.25 5.67
C ASP A 30 4.13 -6.90 6.19
N TYR A 31 3.17 -6.90 7.13
CA TYR A 31 2.64 -5.67 7.69
C TYR A 31 3.66 -4.87 8.49
N ASP A 32 4.60 -5.53 9.18
CA ASP A 32 5.62 -4.81 9.95
C ASP A 32 6.57 -4.07 9.02
N GLN A 33 6.98 -4.71 7.92
CA GLN A 33 7.78 -4.05 6.89
C GLN A 33 7.02 -2.88 6.24
N GLN A 34 5.73 -3.04 5.95
CA GLN A 34 4.93 -1.95 5.39
C GLN A 34 4.77 -0.77 6.35
N LEU A 35 4.63 -1.03 7.67
CA LEU A 35 4.62 0.02 8.68
C LEU A 35 5.95 0.78 8.74
N VAL A 36 7.08 0.07 8.65
CA VAL A 36 8.42 0.68 8.60
C VAL A 36 8.55 1.59 7.38
N VAL A 37 8.26 1.08 6.17
CA VAL A 37 8.35 1.85 4.92
C VAL A 37 7.42 3.08 4.98
N GLY A 38 6.18 2.89 5.44
CA GLY A 38 5.23 3.99 5.59
C GLY A 38 5.72 5.07 6.55
N ASN A 39 6.35 4.70 7.67
CA ASN A 39 6.91 5.65 8.63
C ASN A 39 8.11 6.42 8.08
N GLU A 40 9.02 5.74 7.37
CA GLU A 40 10.16 6.38 6.70
C GLU A 40 9.69 7.40 5.65
N LEU A 41 8.70 7.03 4.83
CA LEU A 41 8.09 7.95 3.88
C LEU A 41 7.35 9.10 4.56
N SER A 42 6.73 8.86 5.73
CA SER A 42 6.06 9.92 6.51
C SER A 42 7.01 10.97 7.02
N VAL A 43 8.19 10.58 7.53
CA VAL A 43 9.22 11.54 7.96
C VAL A 43 9.67 12.41 6.77
N ARG A 44 9.88 11.78 5.61
CA ARG A 44 10.24 12.47 4.37
C ARG A 44 9.12 13.36 3.82
N ALA A 45 7.87 12.99 4.06
CA ALA A 45 6.66 13.72 3.64
C ALA A 45 6.32 14.93 4.52
N THR A 46 6.81 14.96 5.78
CA THR A 46 6.53 16.04 6.74
C THR A 46 7.78 16.82 7.11
N ASP A 47 8.71 16.18 7.80
CA ASP A 47 9.80 16.86 8.51
C ASP A 47 10.97 17.19 7.56
N GLU A 48 11.15 16.35 6.53
CA GLU A 48 12.19 16.54 5.52
C GLU A 48 11.64 16.99 4.16
N TYR A 49 10.35 17.37 4.10
CA TYR A 49 9.73 17.78 2.84
C TYR A 49 10.39 19.03 2.29
N GLN A 50 10.96 18.91 1.08
CA GLN A 50 11.55 20.02 0.35
C GLN A 50 10.66 20.39 -0.84
N PHE A 51 10.41 21.69 -1.02
CA PHE A 51 9.68 22.20 -2.18
C PHE A 51 10.52 22.09 -3.45
N SER A 52 9.86 21.69 -4.54
CA SER A 52 10.43 21.72 -5.88
C SER A 52 10.56 23.18 -6.36
N LYS A 53 11.64 23.44 -7.09
CA LYS A 53 11.87 24.70 -7.80
C LYS A 53 11.01 24.81 -9.06
N ILE A 54 10.46 23.69 -9.54
CA ILE A 54 9.57 23.61 -10.70
C ILE A 54 8.14 23.64 -10.20
N LYS A 55 7.44 24.76 -10.43
CA LYS A 55 6.10 25.00 -9.88
C LYS A 55 5.08 23.93 -10.29
N GLU A 56 5.11 23.51 -11.55
CA GLU A 56 4.24 22.47 -12.10
C GLU A 56 4.51 21.13 -11.42
N GLY A 57 5.77 20.81 -11.17
CA GLY A 57 6.17 19.63 -10.42
C GLY A 57 5.69 19.68 -8.98
N GLU A 58 5.89 20.81 -8.31
CA GLU A 58 5.47 20.99 -6.92
C GLU A 58 3.96 20.79 -6.72
N LEU A 59 3.13 21.19 -7.69
CA LEU A 59 1.69 20.97 -7.63
C LEU A 59 1.34 19.47 -7.60
N VAL A 60 2.03 18.67 -8.41
CA VAL A 60 1.85 17.21 -8.43
C VAL A 60 2.34 16.63 -7.11
N ARG A 61 3.54 17.01 -6.67
CA ARG A 61 4.16 16.53 -5.43
C ARG A 61 3.31 16.81 -4.20
N THR A 62 2.82 18.04 -4.03
CA THR A 62 1.94 18.40 -2.92
C THR A 62 0.64 17.58 -2.93
N THR A 63 0.08 17.31 -4.13
CA THR A 63 -1.14 16.50 -4.26
C THR A 63 -0.91 15.06 -3.80
N VAL A 64 0.19 14.45 -4.26
CA VAL A 64 0.58 13.08 -3.87
C VAL A 64 0.92 13.00 -2.39
N ASN A 65 1.72 13.94 -1.89
CA ASN A 65 2.11 14.00 -0.48
C ASN A 65 0.89 14.10 0.44
N THR A 66 -0.08 14.96 0.09
CA THR A 66 -1.33 15.09 0.85
C THR A 66 -2.14 13.80 0.84
N ALA A 67 -2.28 13.15 -0.33
CA ALA A 67 -2.99 11.88 -0.44
C ALA A 67 -2.31 10.79 0.40
N PHE A 68 -0.98 10.70 0.35
CA PHE A 68 -0.19 9.76 1.13
C PHE A 68 -0.36 9.97 2.64
N LEU A 69 -0.28 11.22 3.12
CA LEU A 69 -0.45 11.54 4.55
C LEU A 69 -1.87 11.24 5.07
N ILE A 70 -2.88 11.29 4.19
CA ILE A 70 -4.25 10.84 4.52
C ILE A 70 -4.34 9.31 4.48
N ALA A 71 -3.71 8.67 3.50
CA ALA A 71 -3.87 7.25 3.24
C ALA A 71 -3.11 6.36 4.23
N LYS A 72 -1.89 6.76 4.63
CA LYS A 72 -1.07 6.03 5.60
C LYS A 72 -1.82 5.66 6.89
N PRO A 73 -2.43 6.60 7.65
CA PRO A 73 -3.14 6.24 8.88
C PRO A 73 -4.33 5.31 8.64
N MET A 74 -5.01 5.41 7.50
CA MET A 74 -6.12 4.50 7.17
C MET A 74 -5.65 3.06 6.97
N TYR A 75 -4.45 2.88 6.39
CA TYR A 75 -3.85 1.55 6.27
C TYR A 75 -3.37 1.01 7.63
N GLU A 76 -2.85 1.86 8.51
CA GLU A 76 -2.53 1.44 9.87
C GLU A 76 -3.76 1.00 10.65
N ASP A 77 -4.87 1.72 10.51
CA ASP A 77 -6.13 1.36 11.15
C ASP A 77 -6.67 0.02 10.63
N TYR A 78 -6.49 -0.28 9.34
CA TYR A 78 -6.78 -1.59 8.76
C TYR A 78 -5.92 -2.72 9.35
N ILE A 79 -4.63 -2.49 9.57
CA ILE A 79 -3.77 -3.49 10.22
C ILE A 79 -4.21 -3.70 11.68
N LYS A 80 -4.50 -2.61 12.39
CA LYS A 80 -4.92 -2.63 13.80
C LYS A 80 -6.29 -3.27 14.01
N SER A 81 -7.24 -3.11 13.09
CA SER A 81 -8.58 -3.67 13.24
C SER A 81 -8.60 -5.20 13.31
N ALA A 82 -7.59 -5.86 12.73
CA ALA A 82 -7.42 -7.31 12.79
C ALA A 82 -6.38 -7.77 13.84
N GLU A 83 -5.74 -6.87 14.59
CA GLU A 83 -4.60 -7.19 15.47
C GLU A 83 -4.95 -8.19 16.58
N ASN A 84 -6.16 -8.07 17.14
CA ASN A 84 -6.66 -8.98 18.17
C ASN A 84 -7.29 -10.28 17.60
N GLN A 85 -7.20 -10.48 16.28
CA GLN A 85 -7.74 -11.65 15.57
C GLN A 85 -6.65 -12.23 14.65
N PRO A 86 -5.67 -12.98 15.19
CA PRO A 86 -4.47 -13.40 14.45
C PRO A 86 -4.76 -14.16 13.16
N GLU A 87 -5.75 -15.06 13.16
CA GLU A 87 -6.17 -15.82 11.98
C GLU A 87 -6.74 -14.91 10.88
N VAL A 88 -7.55 -13.92 11.26
CA VAL A 88 -8.07 -12.91 10.33
C VAL A 88 -6.92 -12.07 9.78
N LYS A 89 -6.03 -11.58 10.64
CA LYS A 89 -4.85 -10.79 10.23
C LYS A 89 -3.97 -11.56 9.23
N GLN A 90 -3.73 -12.85 9.49
CA GLN A 90 -2.96 -13.72 8.58
C GLN A 90 -3.68 -13.92 7.24
N PHE A 91 -4.99 -14.14 7.25
CA PHE A 91 -5.77 -14.27 6.02
C PHE A 91 -5.75 -12.98 5.18
N LEU A 92 -5.93 -11.83 5.81
CA LEU A 92 -5.85 -10.52 5.17
C LEU A 92 -4.47 -10.30 4.53
N ALA A 93 -3.40 -10.55 5.29
CA ALA A 93 -2.03 -10.41 4.80
C ALA A 93 -1.73 -11.34 3.61
N TYR A 94 -2.22 -12.57 3.67
CA TYR A 94 -2.06 -13.57 2.63
C TYR A 94 -2.77 -13.18 1.33
N THR A 95 -4.00 -12.66 1.44
CA THR A 95 -4.87 -12.41 0.29
C THR A 95 -4.79 -10.99 -0.26
N GLN A 96 -4.03 -10.09 0.39
CA GLN A 96 -4.04 -8.68 0.02
C GLN A 96 -3.61 -8.46 -1.44
N ASN A 97 -2.49 -9.04 -1.85
CA ASN A 97 -1.94 -8.88 -3.20
C ASN A 97 -2.47 -9.88 -4.23
N MET A 98 -3.53 -10.63 -3.89
CA MET A 98 -4.14 -11.59 -4.80
C MET A 98 -5.13 -10.93 -5.74
N SER A 99 -5.35 -11.57 -6.89
CA SER A 99 -6.50 -11.28 -7.73
C SER A 99 -7.82 -11.58 -6.99
N GLU A 100 -8.92 -11.04 -7.51
CA GLU A 100 -10.26 -11.30 -6.97
C GLU A 100 -10.56 -12.81 -6.94
N GLU A 101 -10.30 -13.51 -8.04
CA GLU A 101 -10.55 -14.94 -8.19
C GLU A 101 -9.73 -15.78 -7.20
N GLU A 102 -8.44 -15.48 -7.04
CA GLU A 102 -7.56 -16.17 -6.09
C GLU A 102 -7.99 -15.95 -4.64
N ARG A 103 -8.42 -14.74 -4.29
CA ARG A 103 -8.91 -14.40 -2.94
C ARG A 103 -10.22 -15.12 -2.64
N GLU A 104 -11.14 -15.21 -3.60
CA GLU A 104 -12.36 -15.99 -3.46
C GLU A 104 -12.04 -17.48 -3.26
N ALA A 105 -11.12 -18.03 -4.05
CA ALA A 105 -10.69 -19.41 -3.91
C ALA A 105 -10.07 -19.66 -2.52
N ALA A 106 -9.21 -18.76 -2.03
CA ALA A 106 -8.61 -18.84 -0.69
C ALA A 106 -9.68 -18.77 0.41
N PHE A 107 -10.66 -17.87 0.30
CA PHE A 107 -11.77 -17.77 1.24
C PHE A 107 -12.60 -19.06 1.27
N ASN A 108 -12.90 -19.63 0.10
CA ASN A 108 -13.70 -20.86 0.00
C ASN A 108 -12.96 -22.10 0.53
N GLN A 109 -11.63 -22.08 0.56
CA GLN A 109 -10.79 -23.16 1.12
C GLN A 109 -10.68 -23.12 2.65
N LEU A 110 -11.05 -22.01 3.29
CA LEU A 110 -11.10 -21.94 4.76
C LEU A 110 -12.08 -22.98 5.32
N ASP A 111 -11.72 -23.55 6.48
CA ASP A 111 -12.65 -24.34 7.27
C ASP A 111 -13.79 -23.48 7.86
N ASP A 112 -14.86 -24.12 8.31
CA ASP A 112 -16.07 -23.43 8.78
C ASP A 112 -15.79 -22.52 9.99
N GLU A 113 -14.84 -22.89 10.86
CA GLU A 113 -14.45 -22.08 12.03
C GLU A 113 -13.75 -20.79 11.59
N SER A 114 -12.78 -20.90 10.68
CA SER A 114 -12.04 -19.76 10.15
C SER A 114 -12.95 -18.83 9.33
N LYS A 115 -13.85 -19.40 8.51
CA LYS A 115 -14.88 -18.62 7.80
C LYS A 115 -15.78 -17.84 8.75
N ALA A 116 -16.21 -18.46 9.86
CA ALA A 116 -17.04 -17.80 10.86
C ALA A 116 -16.30 -16.62 11.50
N LYS A 117 -15.00 -16.74 11.82
CA LYS A 117 -14.18 -15.64 12.34
C LYS A 117 -14.03 -14.50 11.34
N VAL A 118 -13.76 -14.81 10.07
CA VAL A 118 -13.68 -13.79 9.00
C VAL A 118 -15.03 -13.08 8.81
N LYS A 119 -16.14 -13.83 8.82
CA LYS A 119 -17.50 -13.26 8.73
C LYS A 119 -17.81 -12.36 9.92
N GLN A 120 -17.51 -12.79 11.15
CA GLN A 120 -17.67 -11.98 12.35
C GLN A 120 -16.85 -10.68 12.29
N TYR A 121 -15.62 -10.75 11.78
CA TYR A 121 -14.80 -9.56 11.57
C TYR A 121 -15.45 -8.60 10.57
N VAL A 122 -15.91 -9.10 9.42
CA VAL A 122 -16.55 -8.29 8.37
C VAL A 122 -17.87 -7.66 8.84
N GLU A 123 -18.62 -8.34 9.70
CA GLU A 123 -19.85 -7.82 10.31
C GLU A 123 -19.58 -6.82 11.47
N SER A 124 -18.32 -6.62 11.85
CA SER A 124 -17.97 -5.70 12.93
C SER A 124 -18.03 -4.23 12.50
N SER A 125 -18.42 -3.36 13.43
CA SER A 125 -18.38 -1.90 13.20
C SER A 125 -16.97 -1.38 12.95
N ALA A 126 -15.95 -2.07 13.47
CA ALA A 126 -14.55 -1.73 13.21
C ALA A 126 -14.21 -1.92 11.73
N PHE A 127 -14.65 -3.03 11.13
CA PHE A 127 -14.44 -3.29 9.71
C PHE A 127 -15.19 -2.29 8.82
N GLU A 128 -16.44 -1.95 9.14
CA GLU A 128 -17.21 -0.96 8.38
C GLU A 128 -16.49 0.40 8.32
N SER A 129 -16.00 0.87 9.48
CA SER A 129 -15.24 2.13 9.56
C SER A 129 -13.94 2.06 8.75
N VAL A 130 -13.22 0.95 8.82
CA VAL A 130 -11.98 0.73 8.07
C VAL A 130 -12.24 0.68 6.56
N LEU A 131 -13.28 -0.02 6.12
CA LEU A 131 -13.64 -0.11 4.71
C LEU A 131 -13.99 1.26 4.13
N ALA A 132 -14.74 2.08 4.87
CA ALA A 132 -15.05 3.45 4.47
C ALA A 132 -13.78 4.32 4.38
N GLY A 133 -12.93 4.29 5.41
CA GLY A 133 -11.68 5.05 5.45
C GLY A 133 -10.72 4.67 4.33
N LEU A 134 -10.51 3.37 4.11
CA LEU A 134 -9.72 2.84 3.00
C LEU A 134 -10.32 3.23 1.64
N GLY A 135 -11.65 3.25 1.50
CA GLY A 135 -12.32 3.63 0.27
C GLY A 135 -12.07 5.10 -0.10
N ASP A 136 -12.17 6.02 0.86
CA ASP A 136 -11.91 7.44 0.63
C ASP A 136 -10.42 7.72 0.40
N ALA A 137 -9.53 7.07 1.17
CA ALA A 137 -8.10 7.13 0.94
C ALA A 137 -7.69 6.58 -0.43
N SER A 138 -8.28 5.47 -0.87
CA SER A 138 -8.01 4.89 -2.19
C SER A 138 -8.44 5.80 -3.33
N LYS A 139 -9.58 6.50 -3.21
CA LYS A 139 -10.00 7.50 -4.20
C LYS A 139 -9.00 8.65 -4.29
N ALA A 140 -8.55 9.16 -3.14
CA ALA A 140 -7.54 10.22 -3.08
C ALA A 140 -6.22 9.77 -3.70
N ALA A 141 -5.75 8.57 -3.35
CA ALA A 141 -4.55 7.95 -3.90
C ALA A 141 -4.62 7.78 -5.42
N LEU A 142 -5.72 7.21 -5.95
CA LEU A 142 -5.93 7.05 -7.39
C LEU A 142 -5.97 8.39 -8.13
N SER A 143 -6.65 9.39 -7.56
CA SER A 143 -6.68 10.73 -8.14
C SER A 143 -5.29 11.39 -8.15
N ALA A 144 -4.50 11.21 -7.09
CA ALA A 144 -3.14 11.72 -7.03
C ALA A 144 -2.21 11.00 -8.03
N ALA A 145 -2.28 9.66 -8.08
CA ALA A 145 -1.51 8.85 -9.02
C ALA A 145 -1.82 9.22 -10.48
N SER A 146 -3.07 9.51 -10.83
CA SER A 146 -3.43 9.96 -12.20
C SER A 146 -2.81 11.30 -12.62
N LYS A 147 -2.33 12.11 -11.67
CA LYS A 147 -1.65 13.37 -11.93
C LYS A 147 -0.14 13.23 -12.00
N PHE A 148 0.39 12.09 -11.57
CA PHE A 148 1.80 11.78 -11.60
C PHE A 148 2.17 11.10 -12.92
N ASP A 149 3.04 11.76 -13.66
CA ASP A 149 3.65 11.26 -14.88
C ASP A 149 5.14 11.52 -14.74
N GLU A 150 5.88 10.47 -14.38
CA GLU A 150 7.30 10.57 -14.06
C GLU A 150 8.10 11.07 -15.27
N GLU A 151 7.83 10.55 -16.47
CA GLU A 151 8.51 10.96 -17.70
C GLU A 151 8.30 12.44 -17.98
N LYS A 152 7.06 12.93 -17.82
CA LYS A 152 6.73 14.34 -17.96
C LYS A 152 7.45 15.19 -16.92
N LEU A 153 7.47 14.78 -15.66
CA LEU A 153 8.14 15.51 -14.58
C LEU A 153 9.66 15.57 -14.80
N LEU A 154 10.28 14.46 -15.18
CA LEU A 154 11.70 14.40 -15.54
C LEU A 154 12.01 15.22 -16.80
N GLY A 155 11.07 15.31 -17.73
CA GLY A 155 11.13 16.21 -18.87
C GLY A 155 11.24 17.69 -18.46
N LEU A 156 10.54 18.10 -17.40
CA LEU A 156 10.65 19.48 -16.87
C LEU A 156 12.03 19.76 -16.27
N VAL A 157 12.66 18.76 -15.65
CA VAL A 157 14.02 18.89 -15.07
C VAL A 157 15.08 19.02 -16.15
N THR A 158 14.91 18.27 -17.24
CA THR A 158 15.89 18.18 -18.33
C THR A 158 15.69 19.22 -19.43
N ASP A 159 14.63 20.04 -19.34
CA ASP A 159 14.42 21.16 -20.25
C ASP A 159 15.59 22.16 -20.15
N SER A 160 16.24 22.41 -21.28
CA SER A 160 17.30 23.41 -21.46
C SER A 160 16.90 24.84 -21.05
N ASN A 161 15.59 25.14 -20.98
CA ASN A 161 15.06 26.44 -20.56
C ASN A 161 14.67 26.52 -19.07
N SER A 162 14.81 25.42 -18.32
CA SER A 162 14.46 25.36 -16.89
C SER A 162 15.32 26.29 -16.02
N GLY A 163 16.50 26.68 -16.49
CA GLY A 163 17.46 27.50 -15.73
C GLY A 163 18.09 26.78 -14.54
N LEU A 164 17.90 25.46 -14.42
CA LEU A 164 18.42 24.65 -13.32
C LEU A 164 19.89 24.28 -13.54
N GLY A 165 20.70 24.44 -12.49
CA GLY A 165 22.06 23.89 -12.46
C GLY A 165 22.06 22.37 -12.21
N PHE A 166 23.16 21.69 -12.48
CA PHE A 166 23.29 20.23 -12.28
C PHE A 166 22.89 19.75 -10.87
N LYS A 167 23.28 20.49 -9.82
CA LYS A 167 22.89 20.17 -8.44
C LYS A 167 21.37 20.24 -8.25
N ASP A 168 20.72 21.23 -8.86
CA ASP A 168 19.27 21.40 -8.77
C ASP A 168 18.56 20.30 -9.53
N ILE A 169 19.08 19.89 -10.69
CA ILE A 169 18.56 18.74 -11.45
C ILE A 169 18.56 17.47 -10.61
N MET A 170 19.67 17.15 -9.95
CA MET A 170 19.75 15.97 -9.07
C MET A 170 18.78 16.05 -7.89
N GLN A 171 18.62 17.25 -7.33
CA GLN A 171 17.66 17.48 -6.25
C GLN A 171 16.23 17.22 -6.75
N GLU A 172 15.81 17.84 -7.86
CA GLU A 172 14.48 17.65 -8.43
C GLU A 172 14.18 16.19 -8.77
N GLN A 173 15.16 15.44 -9.29
CA GLN A 173 15.01 14.00 -9.53
C GLN A 173 14.69 13.24 -8.24
N SER A 174 15.45 13.49 -7.16
CA SER A 174 15.21 12.86 -5.85
C SER A 174 13.84 13.23 -5.27
N LEU A 175 13.37 14.46 -5.52
CA LEU A 175 12.05 14.93 -5.10
C LEU A 175 10.91 14.19 -5.83
N TYR A 176 11.08 13.89 -7.11
CA TYR A 176 10.11 13.11 -7.90
C TYR A 176 10.20 11.61 -7.61
N GLU A 177 11.38 11.08 -7.30
CA GLU A 177 11.56 9.71 -6.83
C GLU A 177 10.77 9.47 -5.53
N LEU A 178 10.90 10.37 -4.54
CA LEU A 178 10.07 10.32 -3.32
C LEU A 178 8.56 10.32 -3.64
N THR A 179 8.15 11.10 -4.64
CA THR A 179 6.75 11.18 -5.06
C THR A 179 6.28 9.86 -5.67
N GLY A 180 7.14 9.21 -6.47
CA GLY A 180 6.91 7.86 -6.99
C GLY A 180 6.83 6.82 -5.88
N GLU A 181 7.73 6.86 -4.89
CA GLU A 181 7.71 5.97 -3.73
C GLU A 181 6.41 6.07 -2.93
N GLN A 182 5.89 7.28 -2.73
CA GLN A 182 4.60 7.50 -2.07
C GLN A 182 3.44 6.88 -2.85
N ILE A 183 3.45 6.96 -4.18
CA ILE A 183 2.43 6.35 -5.04
C ILE A 183 2.51 4.83 -4.98
N MET A 184 3.71 4.27 -5.10
CA MET A 184 3.93 2.82 -4.99
C MET A 184 3.44 2.32 -3.64
N PHE A 185 3.80 3.00 -2.54
CA PHE A 185 3.30 2.66 -1.22
C PHE A 185 1.77 2.66 -1.18
N MET A 186 1.10 3.73 -1.61
CA MET A 186 -0.37 3.79 -1.58
C MET A 186 -1.03 2.70 -2.42
N ASN A 187 -0.43 2.32 -3.55
CA ASN A 187 -0.92 1.24 -4.40
C ASN A 187 -0.81 -0.12 -3.71
N ASP A 188 0.39 -0.44 -3.22
CA ASP A 188 0.71 -1.75 -2.66
C ASP A 188 0.08 -1.97 -1.27
N SER A 189 -0.23 -0.89 -0.57
CA SER A 189 -0.89 -0.91 0.74
C SER A 189 -2.38 -0.58 0.64
N VAL A 190 -2.73 0.70 0.59
CA VAL A 190 -4.09 1.22 0.79
C VAL A 190 -5.06 0.72 -0.27
N ILE A 191 -4.69 0.81 -1.55
CA ILE A 191 -5.56 0.39 -2.66
C ILE A 191 -5.75 -1.13 -2.62
N SER A 192 -4.67 -1.87 -2.45
CA SER A 192 -4.69 -3.33 -2.31
C SER A 192 -5.54 -3.80 -1.11
N ALA A 193 -5.39 -3.16 0.04
CA ALA A 193 -6.19 -3.41 1.24
C ALA A 193 -7.68 -3.07 1.04
N TYR A 194 -7.99 -1.96 0.37
CA TYR A 194 -9.37 -1.60 0.05
C TYR A 194 -10.03 -2.63 -0.87
N GLN A 195 -9.34 -3.07 -1.93
CA GLN A 195 -9.85 -4.10 -2.84
C GLN A 195 -10.12 -5.41 -2.10
N THR A 196 -9.18 -5.79 -1.23
CA THR A 196 -9.28 -6.98 -0.37
C THR A 196 -10.48 -6.89 0.56
N ALA A 197 -10.59 -5.81 1.34
CA ALA A 197 -11.71 -5.58 2.26
C ALA A 197 -13.05 -5.53 1.52
N LYS A 198 -13.12 -4.82 0.40
CA LYS A 198 -14.34 -4.73 -0.41
C LYS A 198 -14.79 -6.10 -0.91
N GLN A 199 -13.89 -6.92 -1.42
CA GLN A 199 -14.24 -8.25 -1.89
C GLN A 199 -14.65 -9.17 -0.73
N LEU A 200 -13.93 -9.14 0.38
CA LEU A 200 -14.30 -9.88 1.59
C LEU A 200 -15.72 -9.55 2.04
N SER A 201 -16.09 -8.27 2.05
CA SER A 201 -17.46 -7.82 2.32
C SER A 201 -18.48 -8.39 1.34
N ALA A 202 -18.14 -8.48 0.05
CA ALA A 202 -19.03 -9.07 -0.94
C ALA A 202 -19.21 -10.58 -0.74
N LEU A 203 -18.12 -11.32 -0.50
CA LEU A 203 -18.12 -12.77 -0.31
C LEU A 203 -18.92 -13.20 0.92
N THR A 204 -18.78 -12.48 2.04
CA THR A 204 -19.50 -12.82 3.28
C THR A 204 -20.98 -12.46 3.23
N ASN A 205 -21.37 -11.46 2.41
CA ASN A 205 -22.76 -11.04 2.24
C ASN A 205 -23.52 -11.85 1.17
N ALA A 206 -22.81 -12.53 0.27
CA ALA A 206 -23.40 -13.40 -0.75
C ALA A 206 -23.78 -14.80 -0.22
N GLN A 207 -23.34 -15.16 0.99
CA GLN A 207 -23.56 -16.45 1.67
C GLN A 207 -24.51 -16.33 2.86
#